data_AF-A0A7S3F476-F1
#
_entry.id   AF-A0A7S3F476-F1
#
_cell.length_a   1.000
_cell.length_b   1.000
_cell.length_c   1.000
_cell.angle_alpha   90.00
_cell.angle_beta   90.00
_cell.angle_gamma   90.00
#
_symmetry.space_group_name_H-M   'P 1'
#
loop_
_entity.id
_entity.type
_entity.pdbx_description
1 polymer ?
#
loop_
_entity_poly.entity_id
_entity_poly.type
_entity_poly.pdbx_seq_one_letter_code
_entity_poly.pdbx_strand_id
1 'polypeptide(L)'
;GILDSGVDPGAAGLAVCPDGRPKVVDVVDCTGDGDVRTTTTREAGADGSFLSADGRRRLVPGGEWSNPGGEWRVGQRPLFSFFTSPLRRRVRAERRKRFDEAHRPACAKASDELAAFDVAHKAPLGDEDARARAELVERIAQLEAFSDTEAAGVDE
;
A
#
# COMPACT_ATOMS: atom_id res chain seq x y z
N GLY A 1 29.89 17.34 -14.73
CA GLY A 1 28.75 16.52 -14.28
C GLY A 1 28.53 15.42 -15.30
N ILE A 2 28.06 14.26 -14.85
CA ILE A 2 27.64 13.17 -15.73
C ILE A 2 26.12 13.18 -15.74
N LEU A 3 25.52 13.31 -16.92
CA LEU A 3 24.07 13.22 -17.09
C LEU A 3 23.75 11.81 -17.60
N ASP A 4 23.13 11.01 -16.74
CA ASP A 4 22.80 9.61 -16.98
C ASP A 4 21.60 9.23 -16.09
N SER A 5 21.18 7.98 -16.15
CA SER A 5 20.17 7.35 -15.30
C SER A 5 20.55 7.23 -13.82
N GLY A 6 21.81 7.49 -13.46
CA GLY A 6 22.30 7.48 -12.07
C GLY A 6 23.69 6.86 -11.93
N VAL A 7 24.21 6.85 -10.71
CA VAL A 7 25.48 6.21 -10.34
C VAL A 7 25.39 5.71 -8.91
N ASP A 8 26.09 4.61 -8.58
CA ASP A 8 26.26 4.13 -7.20
C ASP A 8 27.57 4.70 -6.60
N PRO A 9 27.52 5.70 -5.70
CA PRO A 9 28.72 6.26 -5.08
C PRO A 9 29.41 5.28 -4.12
N GLY A 10 28.70 4.24 -3.67
CA GLY A 10 29.23 3.20 -2.79
C GLY A 10 30.06 2.14 -3.52
N ALA A 11 30.04 2.15 -4.86
CA ALA A 11 30.87 1.24 -5.64
C ALA A 11 32.36 1.46 -5.36
N ALA A 12 33.12 0.38 -5.12
CA ALA A 12 34.52 0.46 -4.70
C ALA A 12 35.40 1.30 -5.66
N GLY A 13 35.13 1.25 -6.96
CA GLY A 13 35.85 2.04 -7.97
C GLY A 13 35.52 3.54 -7.97
N LEU A 14 34.47 3.96 -7.24
CA LEU A 14 33.97 5.33 -7.17
C LEU A 14 34.11 5.97 -5.78
N ALA A 15 34.71 5.27 -4.82
CA ALA A 15 34.90 5.79 -3.47
C ALA A 15 35.87 6.98 -3.43
N VAL A 16 37.10 6.79 -3.92
CA VAL A 16 38.18 7.78 -3.82
C VAL A 16 38.95 7.98 -5.13
N CYS A 17 39.47 9.18 -5.31
CA CYS A 17 40.47 9.54 -6.30
C CYS A 17 41.87 9.12 -5.82
N PRO A 18 42.88 9.02 -6.73
CA PRO A 18 44.25 8.70 -6.35
C PRO A 18 44.89 9.66 -5.33
N ASP A 19 44.36 10.88 -5.22
CA ASP A 19 44.77 11.90 -4.26
C ASP A 19 44.03 11.82 -2.91
N GLY A 20 43.22 10.78 -2.70
CA GLY A 20 42.50 10.51 -1.45
C GLY A 20 41.18 11.24 -1.27
N ARG A 21 40.76 12.10 -2.21
CA ARG A 21 39.48 12.82 -2.12
C ARG A 21 38.31 11.97 -2.64
N PRO A 22 37.06 12.22 -2.18
CA PRO A 22 35.87 11.55 -2.73
C PRO A 22 35.76 11.76 -4.24
N LYS A 23 35.46 10.70 -5.00
CA LYS A 23 35.32 10.80 -6.46
C LYS A 23 33.95 11.35 -6.87
N VAL A 24 32.91 11.02 -6.12
CA VAL A 24 31.57 11.59 -6.29
C VAL A 24 31.36 12.63 -5.19
N VAL A 25 31.15 13.89 -5.59
CA VAL A 25 30.90 15.00 -4.67
C VAL A 25 29.41 15.11 -4.38
N ASP A 26 28.58 15.13 -5.43
CA ASP A 26 27.13 15.26 -5.33
C ASP A 26 26.43 14.32 -6.30
N VAL A 27 25.23 13.89 -5.92
CA VAL A 27 24.29 13.15 -6.77
C VAL A 27 22.96 13.88 -6.71
N VAL A 28 22.45 14.27 -7.87
CA VAL A 28 21.17 14.97 -8.00
C VAL A 28 20.28 14.16 -8.94
N ASP A 29 19.11 13.76 -8.45
CA ASP A 29 18.05 13.21 -9.28
C ASP A 29 17.22 14.36 -9.86
N CYS A 30 17.30 14.53 -11.17
CA CYS A 30 16.59 15.57 -11.90
C CYS A 30 15.24 15.11 -12.48
N THR A 31 14.82 13.87 -12.23
CA THR A 31 13.55 13.32 -12.73
C THR A 31 12.35 13.80 -11.91
N GLY A 32 12.56 14.10 -10.63
CA GLY A 32 11.49 14.39 -9.67
C GLY A 32 10.76 13.14 -9.16
N ASP A 33 11.17 11.93 -9.57
CA ASP A 33 10.54 10.69 -9.14
C ASP A 33 10.69 10.46 -7.63
N GLY A 34 11.72 11.04 -7.00
CA GLY A 34 11.95 11.03 -5.55
C GLY A 34 11.23 12.13 -4.76
N ASP A 35 10.53 13.06 -5.41
CA ASP A 35 10.04 14.26 -4.74
C ASP A 35 8.98 13.94 -3.68
N VAL A 36 9.09 14.64 -2.54
CA VAL A 36 8.12 14.58 -1.45
C VAL A 36 7.68 15.99 -1.13
N ARG A 37 6.37 16.25 -1.24
CA ARG A 37 5.80 17.55 -0.90
C ARG A 37 5.80 17.74 0.62
N THR A 38 6.71 18.56 1.13
CA THR A 38 6.87 18.88 2.56
C THR A 38 6.29 20.24 2.93
N THR A 39 5.17 20.63 2.32
CA THR A 39 4.54 21.96 2.58
C THR A 39 3.82 22.04 3.92
N THR A 40 3.62 20.92 4.61
CA THR A 40 2.94 20.89 5.91
C THR A 40 3.96 21.13 7.02
N THR A 41 3.72 22.18 7.82
CA THR A 41 4.54 22.48 9.00
C THR A 41 3.91 21.95 10.28
N ARG A 42 4.73 21.46 11.20
CA ARG A 42 4.34 20.98 12.52
C ARG A 42 5.27 21.50 13.59
N GLU A 43 4.72 21.88 14.73
CA GLU A 43 5.49 22.12 15.94
C GLU A 43 5.59 20.81 16.75
N ALA A 44 6.73 20.62 17.40
CA ALA A 44 6.90 19.49 18.31
C ALA A 44 6.22 19.79 19.67
N GLY A 45 5.54 18.79 20.22
CA GLY A 45 5.06 18.82 21.59
C GLY A 45 6.22 18.75 22.60
N ALA A 46 5.89 18.85 23.89
CA ALA A 46 6.87 18.83 24.99
C ALA A 46 7.75 17.56 25.01
N ASP A 47 7.27 16.47 24.42
CA ASP A 47 7.96 15.18 24.30
C ASP A 47 8.77 15.06 22.98
N GLY A 48 8.91 16.15 22.22
CA GLY A 48 9.63 16.20 20.95
C GLY A 48 8.87 15.60 19.77
N SER A 49 7.60 15.19 19.94
CA SER A 49 6.83 14.52 18.89
C SER A 49 5.91 15.45 18.12
N PHE A 50 5.52 15.05 16.92
CA PHE A 50 4.54 15.76 16.11
C PHE A 50 3.70 14.82 15.26
N LEU A 51 2.62 15.32 14.67
CA LEU A 51 1.76 14.52 13.80
C LEU A 51 2.30 14.43 12.37
N SER A 52 2.05 13.30 11.70
CA SER A 52 2.29 13.12 10.27
C SER A 52 1.57 14.18 9.43
N ALA A 53 1.92 14.26 8.14
CA ALA A 53 1.32 15.22 7.22
C ALA A 53 -0.22 15.07 7.15
N ASP A 54 -0.76 13.85 7.14
CA ASP A 54 -2.20 13.56 7.24
C ASP A 54 -2.80 13.66 8.66
N GLY A 55 -1.99 13.90 9.68
CA GLY A 55 -2.43 14.00 11.07
C GLY A 55 -2.72 12.67 11.78
N ARG A 56 -2.52 11.51 11.13
CA ARG A 56 -2.97 10.22 11.65
C ARG A 56 -1.97 9.50 12.54
N ARG A 57 -0.68 9.82 12.43
CA ARG A 57 0.40 9.14 13.15
C ARG A 57 1.22 10.13 13.94
N ARG A 58 1.60 9.74 15.16
CA ARG A 58 2.61 10.46 15.94
C ARG A 58 4.00 10.04 15.47
N LEU A 59 4.82 11.02 15.13
CA LEU A 59 6.21 10.89 14.71
C LEU A 59 7.12 11.40 15.82
N VAL A 60 8.21 10.69 16.06
CA VAL A 60 9.26 11.07 17.02
C VAL A 60 10.55 11.10 16.24
N PRO A 61 11.14 12.28 15.98
CA PRO A 61 12.46 12.38 15.38
C PRO A 61 13.51 11.63 16.21
N GLY A 62 14.55 11.14 15.55
CA GLY A 62 15.69 10.57 16.27
C GLY A 62 16.35 11.64 17.16
N GLY A 63 16.91 11.22 18.31
CA GLY A 63 17.47 12.14 19.31
C GLY A 63 18.62 13.01 18.82
N GLU A 64 19.24 12.69 17.68
CA GLU A 64 20.32 13.46 17.06
C GLU A 64 19.82 14.55 16.10
N TRP A 65 18.52 14.61 15.81
CA TRP A 65 17.98 15.55 14.84
C TRP A 65 17.79 16.93 15.46
N SER A 66 18.56 17.91 14.97
CA SER A 66 18.44 19.31 15.39
C SER A 66 17.39 20.04 14.57
N ASN A 67 16.49 20.77 15.24
CA ASN A 67 15.56 21.70 14.60
C ASN A 67 15.67 23.09 15.24
N PRO A 68 16.66 23.90 14.83
CA PRO A 68 16.87 25.24 15.39
C PRO A 68 15.70 26.20 15.14
N GLY A 69 14.88 25.94 14.11
CA GLY A 69 13.75 26.77 13.74
C GLY A 69 12.44 26.45 14.47
N GLY A 70 12.40 25.38 15.27
CA GLY A 70 11.19 24.94 16.00
C GLY A 70 10.08 24.34 15.13
N GLU A 71 10.17 24.49 13.80
CA GLU A 71 9.18 24.04 12.84
C GLU A 71 9.66 22.81 12.04
N TRP A 72 8.87 21.74 12.04
CA TRP A 72 9.13 20.55 11.25
C TRP A 72 8.34 20.59 9.94
N ARG A 73 9.03 20.46 8.80
CA ARG A 73 8.40 20.29 7.49
C ARG A 73 8.19 18.81 7.20
N VAL A 74 6.93 18.41 7.14
CA VAL A 74 6.54 17.01 7.04
C VAL A 74 5.88 16.79 5.68
N GLY A 75 6.31 15.72 5.01
CA GLY A 75 5.69 15.24 3.78
C GLY A 75 5.29 13.78 3.92
N GLN A 76 4.46 13.33 2.99
CA GLN A 76 4.05 11.94 2.91
C GLN A 76 3.88 11.53 1.46
N ARG A 77 4.18 10.27 1.17
CA ARG A 77 3.98 9.68 -0.14
C ARG A 77 3.61 8.20 0.02
N PRO A 78 2.71 7.66 -0.82
CA PRO A 78 2.38 6.25 -0.76
C PRO A 78 3.61 5.39 -1.00
N LEU A 79 3.92 4.46 -0.10
CA LEU A 79 5.08 3.59 -0.23
C LEU A 79 5.12 2.85 -1.58
N PHE A 80 3.94 2.45 -2.08
CA PHE A 80 3.79 1.72 -3.33
C PHE A 80 4.27 2.51 -4.57
N SER A 81 4.35 3.85 -4.50
CA SER A 81 4.89 4.65 -5.60
C SER A 81 6.41 4.53 -5.74
N PHE A 82 7.12 4.16 -4.68
CA PHE A 82 8.58 3.96 -4.72
C PHE A 82 8.97 2.57 -5.21
N PHE A 83 8.01 1.64 -5.29
CA PHE A 83 8.31 0.26 -5.69
C PHE A 83 8.53 0.18 -7.18
N THR A 84 9.54 -0.56 -7.61
CA THR A 84 9.72 -0.90 -9.02
C THR A 84 8.56 -1.79 -9.52
N SER A 85 8.26 -1.80 -10.82
CA SER A 85 7.19 -2.63 -11.39
C SER A 85 7.29 -4.11 -10.99
N PRO A 86 8.49 -4.75 -10.99
CA PRO A 86 8.61 -6.14 -10.52
C PRO A 86 8.26 -6.32 -9.03
N LEU A 87 8.62 -5.37 -8.18
CA LEU A 87 8.28 -5.40 -6.75
C LEU A 87 6.78 -5.18 -6.54
N ARG A 88 6.17 -4.24 -7.27
CA ARG A 88 4.71 -4.02 -7.24
C ARG A 88 3.95 -5.30 -7.59
N ARG A 89 4.34 -5.99 -8.66
CA ARG A 89 3.74 -7.27 -9.07
C ARG A 89 3.84 -8.33 -7.97
N ARG A 90 5.01 -8.49 -7.35
CA ARG A 90 5.22 -9.45 -6.25
C ARG A 90 4.35 -9.14 -5.05
N VAL A 91 4.31 -7.87 -4.63
CA VAL A 91 3.50 -7.43 -3.48
C VAL A 91 2.00 -7.64 -3.75
N ARG A 92 1.53 -7.36 -4.98
CA ARG A 92 0.15 -7.63 -5.39
C ARG A 92 -0.19 -9.12 -5.37
N ALA A 93 0.69 -9.96 -5.93
CA ALA A 93 0.48 -11.41 -5.94
C ALA A 93 0.38 -11.99 -4.51
N GLU A 94 1.24 -11.54 -3.59
CA GLU A 94 1.16 -11.96 -2.18
C GLU A 94 -0.12 -11.50 -1.49
N ARG A 95 -0.58 -10.28 -1.76
CA ARG A 95 -1.87 -9.78 -1.24
C ARG A 95 -3.04 -10.58 -1.80
N ARG A 96 -3.02 -10.84 -3.11
CA ARG A 96 -4.04 -11.65 -3.79
C ARG A 96 -4.11 -13.05 -3.21
N LYS A 97 -2.97 -13.70 -2.99
CA LYS A 97 -2.91 -15.03 -2.36
C LYS A 97 -3.62 -15.03 -0.99
N ARG A 98 -3.29 -14.07 -0.13
CA ARG A 98 -3.95 -13.95 1.20
C ARG A 98 -5.44 -13.66 1.10
N PHE A 99 -5.83 -12.83 0.13
CA PHE A 99 -7.24 -12.58 -0.16
C PHE A 99 -7.95 -13.87 -0.59
N ASP A 100 -7.42 -14.60 -1.56
CA ASP A 100 -8.01 -15.84 -2.08
C ASP A 100 -8.13 -16.92 -0.99
N GLU A 101 -7.13 -17.04 -0.11
CA GLU A 101 -7.14 -17.94 1.03
C GLU A 101 -8.29 -17.64 2.00
N ALA A 102 -8.63 -16.37 2.21
CA ALA A 102 -9.74 -15.94 3.07
C ALA A 102 -11.09 -15.92 2.33
N HIS A 103 -11.08 -15.63 1.03
CA HIS A 103 -12.29 -15.41 0.23
C HIS A 103 -12.93 -16.73 -0.22
N ARG A 104 -12.12 -17.72 -0.63
CA ARG A 104 -12.61 -19.04 -1.04
C ARG A 104 -13.52 -19.72 0.00
N PRO A 105 -13.18 -19.78 1.30
CA PRO A 105 -14.08 -20.37 2.29
C PRO A 105 -15.35 -19.53 2.51
N ALA A 106 -15.31 -18.20 2.31
CA ALA A 106 -16.51 -17.37 2.39
C ALA A 106 -17.49 -17.67 1.26
N CYS A 107 -17.01 -17.87 0.03
CA CYS A 107 -17.84 -18.30 -1.10
C CYS A 107 -18.42 -19.70 -0.86
N ALA A 108 -17.58 -20.66 -0.42
CA ALA A 108 -18.04 -22.02 -0.13
C ALA A 108 -19.16 -22.02 0.93
N LYS A 109 -18.97 -21.27 2.02
CA LYS A 109 -19.98 -21.14 3.08
C LYS A 109 -21.29 -20.55 2.56
N ALA A 110 -21.24 -19.50 1.74
CA ALA A 110 -22.45 -18.89 1.18
C ALA A 110 -23.21 -19.86 0.25
N SER A 111 -22.48 -20.63 -0.57
CA SER A 111 -23.07 -21.67 -1.40
C SER A 111 -23.68 -22.82 -0.59
N ASP A 112 -23.03 -23.25 0.49
CA ASP A 112 -23.55 -24.27 1.39
C ASP A 112 -24.82 -23.80 2.12
N GLU A 113 -24.87 -22.52 2.54
CA GLU A 113 -26.06 -21.90 3.14
C GLU A 113 -27.25 -21.90 2.18
N LEU A 114 -27.03 -21.55 0.91
CA LEU A 114 -28.07 -21.61 -0.12
C LEU A 114 -28.54 -23.05 -0.39
N ALA A 115 -27.61 -24.00 -0.49
CA ALA A 115 -27.95 -25.41 -0.69
C ALA A 115 -28.75 -25.99 0.50
N ALA A 116 -28.35 -25.66 1.73
CA ALA A 116 -29.08 -26.06 2.93
C ALA A 116 -30.48 -25.43 2.97
N PHE A 117 -30.62 -24.17 2.56
CA PHE A 117 -31.89 -23.49 2.43
C PHE A 117 -32.82 -24.21 1.44
N ASP A 118 -32.32 -24.55 0.24
CA ASP A 118 -33.07 -25.23 -0.82
C ASP A 118 -33.49 -26.66 -0.43
N VAL A 119 -32.70 -27.34 0.42
CA VAL A 119 -33.08 -28.65 0.99
C VAL A 119 -34.19 -28.51 2.04
N ALA A 120 -34.11 -27.49 2.89
CA ALA A 120 -35.06 -27.26 3.98
C ALA A 120 -36.41 -26.71 3.47
N HIS A 121 -36.41 -25.87 2.43
CA HIS A 121 -37.60 -25.19 1.92
C HIS A 121 -37.89 -25.67 0.49
N LYS A 122 -38.82 -26.62 0.37
CA LYS A 122 -39.27 -27.12 -0.93
C LYS A 122 -40.32 -26.18 -1.53
N ALA A 123 -40.24 -25.98 -2.84
CA ALA A 123 -41.22 -25.18 -3.56
C ALA A 123 -42.65 -25.76 -3.44
N PRO A 124 -43.69 -24.89 -3.43
CA PRO A 124 -43.64 -23.44 -3.56
C PRO A 124 -43.21 -22.73 -2.26
N LEU A 125 -42.34 -21.72 -2.38
CA LEU A 125 -41.85 -20.90 -1.27
C LEU A 125 -42.87 -19.82 -0.91
N GLY A 126 -43.02 -19.50 0.37
CA GLY A 126 -43.74 -18.31 0.81
C GLY A 126 -42.96 -17.02 0.52
N ASP A 127 -43.61 -15.86 0.64
CA ASP A 127 -43.00 -14.56 0.35
C ASP A 127 -41.73 -14.27 1.17
N GLU A 128 -41.69 -14.69 2.43
CA GLU A 128 -40.54 -14.51 3.32
C GLU A 128 -39.37 -15.41 2.92
N ASP A 129 -39.64 -16.69 2.68
CA ASP A 129 -38.64 -17.67 2.20
C ASP A 129 -38.08 -17.29 0.83
N ALA A 130 -38.93 -16.77 -0.07
CA ALA A 130 -38.50 -16.30 -1.39
C ALA A 130 -37.53 -15.11 -1.28
N ARG A 131 -37.78 -14.18 -0.34
CA ARG A 131 -36.86 -13.05 -0.08
C ARG A 131 -35.56 -13.52 0.55
N ALA A 132 -35.62 -14.40 1.56
CA ALA A 132 -34.43 -14.95 2.20
C ALA A 132 -33.53 -15.70 1.19
N ARG A 133 -34.14 -16.48 0.28
CA ARG A 133 -33.42 -17.13 -0.82
C ARG A 133 -32.77 -16.12 -1.76
N ALA A 134 -33.49 -15.07 -2.15
CA ALA A 134 -32.95 -14.01 -3.01
C ALA A 134 -31.76 -13.29 -2.38
N GLU A 135 -31.77 -13.05 -1.06
CA GLU A 135 -30.64 -12.47 -0.34
C GLU A 135 -29.40 -13.38 -0.39
N LEU A 136 -29.57 -14.69 -0.17
CA LEU A 136 -28.47 -15.65 -0.26
C LEU A 136 -27.86 -15.69 -1.67
N VAL A 137 -28.70 -15.65 -2.71
CA VAL A 137 -28.25 -15.59 -4.11
C VAL A 137 -27.48 -14.31 -4.38
N GLU A 138 -28.00 -13.15 -3.96
CA GLU A 138 -27.33 -11.85 -4.13
C GLU A 138 -25.98 -11.82 -3.40
N ARG A 139 -25.91 -12.38 -2.18
CA ARG A 139 -24.66 -12.46 -1.42
C ARG A 139 -23.60 -13.27 -2.16
N ILE A 140 -23.96 -14.38 -2.79
CA ILE A 140 -23.03 -15.17 -3.62
C ILE A 140 -22.57 -14.34 -4.82
N ALA A 141 -23.50 -13.70 -5.53
CA ALA A 141 -23.18 -12.87 -6.70
C ALA A 141 -22.20 -11.73 -6.34
N GLN A 142 -22.39 -11.08 -5.19
CA GLN A 142 -21.46 -10.05 -4.70
C GLN A 142 -20.09 -10.63 -4.38
N LEU A 143 -20.02 -11.78 -3.70
CA LEU A 143 -18.75 -12.44 -3.40
C LEU A 143 -17.99 -12.79 -4.68
N GLU A 144 -18.66 -13.35 -5.69
CA GLU A 144 -18.06 -13.65 -6.99
C GLU A 144 -17.57 -12.37 -7.70
N ALA A 145 -18.36 -11.31 -7.70
CA ALA A 145 -17.97 -10.02 -8.30
C ALA A 145 -16.74 -9.40 -7.62
N PHE A 146 -16.58 -9.57 -6.30
CA PHE A 146 -15.38 -9.11 -5.58
C PHE A 146 -14.11 -9.87 -5.99
N SER A 147 -14.22 -11.15 -6.32
CA SER A 147 -13.10 -11.95 -6.84
C SER A 147 -12.61 -11.44 -8.21
N ASP A 148 -13.54 -11.07 -9.09
CA ASP A 148 -13.24 -10.59 -10.45
C ASP A 148 -12.65 -9.17 -10.45
N THR A 149 -13.15 -8.29 -9.57
CA THR A 149 -12.66 -6.91 -9.44
C THR A 149 -11.21 -6.86 -8.94
N GLU A 150 -10.87 -7.71 -7.96
CA GLU A 150 -9.48 -7.85 -7.47
C GLU A 150 -8.56 -8.51 -8.52
N ALA A 151 -9.10 -9.27 -9.48
CA ALA A 151 -8.32 -9.79 -10.60
C ALA A 151 -7.94 -8.70 -11.61
N ALA A 152 -8.84 -7.75 -11.88
CA ALA A 152 -8.59 -6.63 -12.79
C ALA A 152 -7.60 -5.59 -12.22
N GLY A 153 -7.55 -5.39 -10.90
CA GLY A 153 -6.63 -4.45 -10.25
C GLY A 153 -5.16 -4.86 -10.20
N VAL A 154 -4.80 -6.02 -10.77
CA VAL A 154 -3.41 -6.52 -10.78
C VAL A 154 -2.58 -5.91 -11.92
N ASP A 155 -3.22 -5.46 -13.01
CA ASP A 155 -2.55 -5.11 -14.27
C ASP A 155 -2.27 -3.61 -14.51
N GLU A 156 -2.80 -2.69 -13.69
CA GLU A 156 -2.46 -1.24 -13.73
C GLU A 156 -1.49 -0.83 -12.63
#